data_AF-A0A1H4YSP9-F1
#
_entry.id   AF-A0A1H4YSP9-F1
#
_cell.length_a   1.000
_cell.length_b   1.000
_cell.length_c   1.000
_cell.angle_alpha   90.00
_cell.angle_beta   90.00
_cell.angle_gamma   90.00
#
_symmetry.space_group_name_H-M   'P 1'
#
loop_
_entity.id
_entity.type
_entity.pdbx_description
1 polymer ?
#
loop_
_entity_poly.entity_id
_entity_poly.type
_entity_poly.pdbx_seq_one_letter_code
_entity_poly.pdbx_strand_id
1 'polypeptide(L)'
;MNSLRRLCVATFLVFAITLLASAPLVSPASAEVRFGKNVRVGGHDFSNQTFNRKRRAVITLYDRTPRHPGCVWRADGRGGKVKVCHLRRIR
;
A
#
# COMPACT_ATOMS: atom_id res chain seq x y z
N MET A 1 -26.30 -12.99 -48.82
CA MET A 1 -25.15 -12.30 -48.17
C MET A 1 -25.47 -11.67 -46.80
N ASN A 2 -26.74 -11.56 -46.39
CA ASN A 2 -27.11 -10.83 -45.17
C ASN A 2 -27.12 -11.71 -43.91
N SER A 3 -27.38 -13.01 -44.04
CA SER A 3 -27.42 -13.96 -42.92
C SER A 3 -26.03 -14.29 -42.36
N LEU A 4 -25.03 -14.44 -43.24
CA LEU A 4 -23.64 -14.72 -42.85
C LEU A 4 -22.99 -13.54 -42.10
N ARG A 5 -23.31 -12.30 -42.50
CA ARG A 5 -22.91 -11.08 -41.77
C ARG A 5 -23.53 -11.01 -40.37
N ARG A 6 -24.79 -11.42 -40.21
CA ARG A 6 -25.48 -11.44 -38.91
C ARG A 6 -24.89 -12.48 -37.96
N LEU A 7 -24.52 -13.67 -38.47
CA LEU A 7 -23.85 -14.70 -37.66
C LEU A 7 -22.46 -14.24 -37.19
N CYS A 8 -21.64 -13.64 -38.06
CA CYS A 8 -20.33 -13.12 -37.67
C CYS A 8 -20.45 -12.01 -36.62
N VAL A 9 -21.39 -11.08 -36.79
CA VAL A 9 -21.59 -10.01 -35.79
C VAL A 9 -22.01 -10.60 -34.44
N ALA A 10 -22.90 -11.58 -34.42
CA ALA A 10 -23.35 -12.23 -33.19
C ALA A 10 -22.21 -12.99 -32.48
N THR A 11 -21.34 -13.71 -33.22
CA THR A 11 -20.22 -14.43 -32.62
C THR A 11 -19.15 -13.47 -32.09
N PHE A 12 -18.85 -12.37 -32.79
CA PHE A 12 -17.95 -11.33 -32.28
C PHE A 12 -18.49 -10.66 -31.01
N LEU A 13 -19.81 -10.44 -30.93
CA LEU A 13 -20.44 -9.81 -29.76
C LEU A 13 -20.39 -10.72 -28.54
N VAL A 14 -20.67 -12.02 -28.70
CA VAL A 14 -20.58 -13.01 -27.61
C VAL A 14 -19.14 -13.15 -27.13
N PHE A 15 -18.17 -13.18 -28.04
CA PHE A 15 -16.74 -13.28 -27.71
C PHE A 15 -16.23 -12.05 -26.96
N ALA A 16 -16.69 -10.85 -27.34
CA ALA A 16 -16.35 -9.63 -26.62
C ALA A 16 -16.92 -9.61 -25.19
N ILE A 17 -18.15 -10.10 -24.99
CA ILE A 17 -18.80 -10.15 -23.66
C ILE A 17 -18.07 -11.14 -22.73
N THR A 18 -17.67 -12.31 -23.22
CA THR A 18 -16.93 -13.30 -22.41
C THR A 18 -15.53 -12.81 -22.03
N LEU A 19 -14.88 -12.01 -22.89
CA LEU A 19 -13.59 -11.38 -22.59
C LEU A 19 -13.69 -10.30 -21.50
N LEU A 20 -14.75 -9.49 -21.48
CA LEU A 20 -14.95 -8.50 -20.40
C LEU A 20 -15.27 -9.15 -19.04
N ALA A 21 -15.98 -10.28 -19.04
CA ALA A 21 -16.35 -10.98 -17.80
C ALA A 21 -15.18 -11.71 -17.11
N SER A 22 -14.07 -11.93 -17.82
CA SER A 22 -12.90 -12.66 -17.31
C SER A 22 -11.76 -11.75 -16.84
N ALA A 23 -11.97 -10.42 -16.80
CA ALA A 23 -10.99 -9.50 -16.27
C ALA A 23 -10.73 -9.81 -14.77
N PRO A 24 -9.49 -10.19 -14.39
CA PRO A 24 -9.18 -10.41 -12.98
C PRO A 24 -9.38 -9.09 -12.24
N LEU A 25 -10.22 -9.13 -11.19
CA LEU A 25 -10.30 -8.05 -10.21
C LEU A 25 -8.93 -7.94 -9.56
N VAL A 26 -8.09 -7.04 -10.07
CA VAL A 26 -6.80 -6.69 -9.48
C VAL A 26 -7.08 -6.07 -8.12
N SER A 27 -7.18 -6.92 -7.11
CA SER A 27 -7.25 -6.48 -5.73
C SER A 27 -5.98 -5.68 -5.47
N PRO A 28 -6.06 -4.42 -5.02
CA PRO A 28 -4.86 -3.67 -4.68
C PRO A 28 -4.09 -4.51 -3.67
N ALA A 29 -2.87 -4.91 -4.03
CA ALA A 29 -2.01 -5.64 -3.12
C ALA A 29 -1.99 -4.86 -1.80
N SER A 30 -2.53 -5.46 -0.74
CA SER A 30 -2.54 -4.86 0.59
C SER A 30 -1.08 -4.87 1.06
N ALA A 31 -0.34 -3.82 0.69
CA ALA A 31 1.07 -3.69 1.03
C ALA A 31 1.18 -3.59 2.57
N GLU A 32 1.50 -4.72 3.17
CA GLU A 32 1.85 -4.84 4.58
C GLU A 32 3.37 -4.97 4.67
N VAL A 33 3.98 -4.11 5.47
CA VAL A 33 5.40 -4.16 5.79
C VAL A 33 5.54 -4.67 7.22
N ARG A 34 6.21 -5.81 7.39
CA ARG A 34 6.51 -6.40 8.70
C ARG A 34 7.98 -6.26 8.99
N PHE A 35 8.32 -5.44 9.99
CA PHE A 35 9.66 -5.40 10.55
C PHE A 35 9.82 -6.57 11.51
N GLY A 36 10.75 -7.46 11.18
CA GLY A 36 11.14 -8.59 12.03
C GLY A 36 11.98 -8.16 13.23
N LYS A 37 12.72 -9.11 13.80
CA LYS A 37 13.64 -8.86 14.91
C LYS A 37 14.86 -8.05 14.43
N ASN A 38 15.41 -7.21 15.31
CA ASN A 38 16.63 -6.41 15.12
C ASN A 38 16.56 -5.42 13.95
N VAL A 39 15.36 -4.99 13.54
CA VAL A 39 15.22 -3.96 12.50
C VAL A 39 15.44 -2.60 13.12
N ARG A 40 16.39 -1.83 12.57
CA ARG A 40 16.69 -0.47 13.03
C ARG A 40 16.52 0.56 11.93
N VAL A 41 15.94 1.71 12.27
CA VAL A 41 15.79 2.84 11.36
C VAL A 41 16.52 4.03 11.96
N GLY A 42 17.57 4.51 11.27
CA GLY A 42 18.43 5.59 11.79
C GLY A 42 19.14 5.25 13.10
N GLY A 43 19.32 3.97 13.42
CA GLY A 43 19.90 3.47 14.67
C GLY A 43 18.88 3.21 15.79
N HIS A 44 17.61 3.59 15.61
CA HIS A 44 16.55 3.36 16.60
C HIS A 44 15.88 2.01 16.37
N ASP A 45 15.42 1.37 17.45
CA ASP A 45 14.76 0.06 17.35
C ASP A 45 13.34 0.18 16.76
N PHE A 46 13.13 -0.57 15.69
CA PHE A 46 11.85 -0.72 15.00
C PHE A 46 11.41 -2.19 14.90
N SER A 47 12.02 -3.06 15.70
CA SER A 47 11.74 -4.50 15.72
C SER A 47 10.27 -4.80 16.01
N ASN A 48 9.77 -5.88 15.40
CA ASN A 48 8.44 -6.44 15.62
C ASN A 48 7.29 -5.43 15.39
N GLN A 49 7.48 -4.50 14.44
CA GLN A 49 6.45 -3.55 14.05
C GLN A 49 5.83 -3.91 12.70
N THR A 50 4.53 -3.71 12.60
CA THR A 50 3.76 -3.94 11.37
C THR A 50 3.14 -2.65 10.90
N PHE A 51 3.33 -2.36 9.61
CA PHE A 51 2.71 -1.23 8.93
C PHE A 51 1.82 -1.71 7.79
N ASN A 52 0.60 -1.19 7.73
CA ASN A 52 -0.40 -1.54 6.74
C ASN A 52 -1.34 -0.34 6.49
N ARG A 53 -2.41 -0.55 5.73
CA ARG A 53 -3.39 0.52 5.39
C ARG A 53 -3.93 1.28 6.61
N LYS A 54 -4.13 0.63 7.76
CA LYS A 54 -4.66 1.25 8.99
C LYS A 54 -3.57 1.66 10.00
N ARG A 55 -2.34 1.17 9.85
CA ARG A 55 -1.20 1.47 10.72
C ARG A 55 -0.02 1.90 9.86
N ARG A 56 0.09 3.19 9.56
CA ARG A 56 1.13 3.72 8.67
C ARG A 56 2.30 4.31 9.47
N ALA A 57 3.44 4.52 8.82
CA ALA A 57 4.58 5.22 9.42
C ALA A 57 5.11 6.32 8.51
N VAL A 58 5.54 7.42 9.13
CA VAL A 58 6.31 8.50 8.52
C VAL A 58 7.52 8.72 9.43
N ILE A 59 8.70 8.38 8.95
CA ILE A 59 9.94 8.43 9.73
C ILE A 59 10.88 9.42 9.05
N THR A 60 11.14 10.55 9.71
CA THR A 60 12.09 11.55 9.26
C THR A 60 13.37 11.44 10.07
N LEU A 61 14.49 11.24 9.37
CA LEU A 61 15.82 11.18 9.97
C LEU A 61 16.53 12.53 9.79
N TYR A 62 17.12 13.02 10.87
CA TYR A 62 17.86 14.28 10.92
C TYR A 62 19.32 14.04 11.33
N ASP A 63 20.25 14.84 10.81
CA ASP A 63 21.65 14.83 11.28
C ASP A 63 21.82 15.59 12.62
N ARG A 64 20.88 16.48 12.93
CA ARG A 64 20.81 17.23 14.20
C ARG A 64 19.62 16.80 15.05
N THR A 65 19.61 17.18 16.33
CA THR A 65 18.45 16.91 17.20
C THR A 65 17.22 17.66 16.69
N PRO A 66 16.11 16.96 16.35
CA PRO A 66 14.89 17.62 15.88
C PRO A 66 14.18 18.36 17.02
N ARG A 67 13.38 19.37 16.67
CA ARG A 67 12.63 20.21 17.64
C ARG A 67 11.68 19.39 18.52
N HIS A 68 11.09 18.35 17.96
CA HIS A 68 10.18 17.44 18.66
C HIS A 68 10.64 16.00 18.46
N PRO A 69 11.63 15.53 19.24
CA PRO A 69 12.21 14.21 19.06
C PRO A 69 11.24 13.10 19.49
N GLY A 70 11.36 11.95 18.83
CA GLY A 70 10.65 10.73 19.19
C GLY A 70 9.56 10.34 18.19
N CYS A 71 8.75 9.37 18.59
CA CYS A 71 7.69 8.80 17.77
C CYS A 71 6.35 8.91 18.48
N VAL A 72 5.33 9.36 17.76
CA VAL A 72 3.96 9.46 18.28
C VAL A 72 2.97 8.85 17.30
N TRP A 73 1.96 8.17 17.83
CA TRP A 73 0.81 7.76 17.02
C TRP A 73 -0.19 8.90 16.92
N ARG A 74 -0.63 9.20 15.71
CA ARG A 74 -1.68 10.18 15.43
C ARG A 74 -2.81 9.50 14.68
N ALA A 75 -4.05 9.83 15.02
CA ALA A 75 -5.21 9.41 14.24
C ALA A 75 -5.11 10.01 12.83
N ASP A 76 -5.54 9.26 11.82
CA ASP A 76 -5.39 9.67 10.43
C ASP A 76 -6.67 10.18 9.77
N GLY A 77 -7.73 10.36 10.56
CA GLY A 77 -9.05 10.82 10.10
C GLY A 77 -9.84 9.80 9.28
N ARG A 78 -9.29 8.61 9.00
CA ARG A 78 -9.87 7.59 8.11
C ARG A 78 -10.03 6.22 8.78
N GLY A 79 -10.12 6.21 10.12
CA GLY A 79 -10.20 4.97 10.91
C GLY A 79 -8.86 4.24 11.08
N GLY A 80 -7.75 4.90 10.78
CA GLY A 80 -6.40 4.39 11.01
C GLY A 80 -5.56 5.34 11.87
N LYS A 81 -4.26 5.02 11.95
CA LYS A 81 -3.27 5.83 12.64
C LYS A 81 -1.94 5.85 11.90
N VAL A 82 -1.19 6.94 12.07
CA VAL A 82 0.15 7.14 11.53
C VAL A 82 1.13 7.30 12.68
N LYS A 83 2.19 6.51 12.69
CA LYS A 83 3.35 6.70 13.57
C LYS A 83 4.25 7.74 12.93
N VAL A 84 4.25 8.94 13.49
CA VAL A 84 5.11 10.04 13.03
C VAL A 84 6.34 10.06 13.92
N CYS A 85 7.52 9.91 13.31
CA CYS A 85 8.79 9.86 14.00
C CYS A 85 9.72 10.96 13.48
N HIS A 86 10.29 11.73 14.41
CA HIS A 86 11.39 12.64 14.14
C HIS A 86 12.60 12.18 14.94
N LEU A 87 13.59 11.61 14.26
CA LEU A 87 14.71 10.93 14.91
C LEU A 87 16.02 11.55 14.44
N ARG A 88 16.95 11.78 15.38
CA ARG A 88 18.35 12.02 15.02
C ARG A 88 18.97 10.68 14.63
N ARG A 89 19.74 10.66 13.53
CA ARG A 89 20.54 9.51 13.13
C ARG A 89 21.60 9.23 14.20
N ILE A 90 21.68 7.99 14.67
CA ILE A 90 22.78 7.50 15.51
C ILE A 90 23.84 6.99 14.54
N ARG A 91 25.06 7.55 14.62
CA ARG A 91 26.24 7.04 13.91
C ARG A 91 27.03 6.14 14.84
#